data_AF-A0A6C0IZQ0-F1
#
_entry.id   AF-A0A6C0IZQ0-F1
#
_cell.length_a   1.000
_cell.length_b   1.000
_cell.length_c   1.000
_cell.angle_alpha   90.00
_cell.angle_beta   90.00
_cell.angle_gamma   90.00
#
_symmetry.space_group_name_H-M   'P 1'
#
loop_
_entity.id
_entity.type
_entity.pdbx_description
1 polymer ?
#
loop_
_entity_poly.entity_id
_entity_poly.type
_entity_poly.pdbx_seq_one_letter_code
_entity_poly.pdbx_strand_id
1 'polypeptide(L)'
;MSDLDHDEVLSEDDESLEETQQMPVGTEDESIKSVEKAEVTGKKQKARKGDKLGAKDQPKDQGNGAGKPPQVEDYDFSDDLNALVENEQTLSDEFKAKTAIIFETAINSKVSAVVERLENEYQEKLEEELESTREDLIEKVDNYLNYVVEQWMEENQIAVAQGLRTEVAEEFMGKLKDLFVESYIEVPESKVDLVDELAEQVEELEAKVNEQVKSVMDMTEQLEAYQREAIVNESARDLADTQIEKLRSLVSSLDFVSEESFSHKVKTVKESYFKKEVQVEEELTEDWSGDAGAPVSSSTMDRYLSAIKKTSKE
;
A
#
# COMPACT_ATOMS: atom_id res chain seq x y z
N MET A 1 -23.80 37.77 -60.93
CA MET A 1 -25.16 37.28 -61.19
C MET A 1 -25.00 35.82 -61.57
N SER A 2 -25.04 34.96 -60.55
CA SER A 2 -26.27 34.26 -60.10
C SER A 2 -26.45 33.01 -60.96
N ASP A 3 -26.75 31.81 -60.49
CA ASP A 3 -26.86 31.14 -59.19
C ASP A 3 -27.03 29.69 -59.67
N LEU A 4 -26.30 28.74 -59.13
CA LEU A 4 -26.69 27.33 -59.21
C LEU A 4 -26.22 26.67 -57.93
N ASP A 5 -27.12 26.73 -56.95
CA ASP A 5 -27.10 25.98 -55.71
C ASP A 5 -26.86 24.49 -56.02
N HIS A 6 -25.76 23.96 -55.48
CA HIS A 6 -25.67 22.52 -55.21
C HIS A 6 -25.80 22.37 -53.70
N ASP A 7 -27.01 21.98 -53.33
CA ASP A 7 -27.45 21.65 -51.98
C ASP A 7 -26.72 20.38 -51.54
N GLU A 8 -25.59 20.54 -50.83
CA GLU A 8 -24.89 19.42 -50.19
C GLU A 8 -25.58 19.15 -48.86
N VAL A 9 -26.49 18.18 -48.90
CA VAL A 9 -27.17 17.62 -47.73
C VAL A 9 -26.12 16.97 -46.84
N LEU A 10 -25.62 17.72 -45.86
CA LEU A 10 -24.95 17.18 -44.69
C LEU A 10 -26.00 16.38 -43.91
N SER A 11 -25.96 15.06 -44.04
CA SER A 11 -26.74 14.15 -43.21
C SER A 11 -26.36 14.34 -41.75
N GLU A 12 -27.29 14.89 -40.98
CA GLU A 12 -27.34 14.88 -39.53
C GLU A 12 -27.44 13.43 -39.03
N ASP A 13 -26.32 12.73 -38.86
CA ASP A 13 -26.26 11.45 -38.14
C ASP A 13 -24.80 11.19 -37.71
N ASP A 14 -24.29 11.98 -36.77
CA ASP A 14 -23.06 11.64 -36.03
C ASP A 14 -23.16 12.10 -34.57
N GLU A 15 -24.29 11.79 -33.92
CA GLU A 15 -24.43 11.84 -32.46
C GLU A 15 -24.06 10.49 -31.85
N SER A 16 -22.81 10.06 -32.02
CA SER A 16 -22.22 9.02 -31.16
C SER A 16 -20.87 9.48 -30.59
N LEU A 17 -20.90 10.65 -29.94
CA LEU A 17 -19.79 11.13 -29.13
C LEU A 17 -19.64 10.23 -27.89
N GLU A 18 -18.65 9.34 -27.98
CA GLU A 18 -17.72 8.95 -26.92
C GLU A 18 -18.31 8.94 -25.50
N GLU A 19 -18.90 7.81 -25.12
CA GLU A 19 -18.99 7.44 -23.72
C GLU A 19 -17.56 7.13 -23.25
N THR A 20 -16.82 8.18 -22.90
CA THR A 20 -15.53 8.05 -22.19
C THR A 20 -15.79 7.19 -20.95
N GLN A 21 -15.27 5.97 -20.95
CA GLN A 21 -15.40 5.07 -19.82
C GLN A 21 -14.73 5.74 -18.62
N GLN A 22 -15.55 6.29 -17.73
CA GLN A 22 -15.10 6.92 -16.51
C GLN A 22 -14.49 5.84 -15.62
N MET A 23 -13.16 5.75 -15.66
CA MET A 23 -12.41 4.81 -14.83
C MET A 23 -12.65 5.12 -13.35
N PRO A 24 -12.74 4.10 -12.48
CA PRO A 24 -13.13 4.29 -11.08
C PRO A 24 -12.03 5.01 -10.32
N VAL A 25 -12.13 6.34 -10.24
CA VAL A 25 -11.32 7.14 -9.32
C VAL A 25 -11.82 6.87 -7.90
N GLY A 26 -10.93 6.45 -7.00
CA GLY A 26 -11.25 6.22 -5.59
C GLY A 26 -12.05 7.37 -4.99
N THR A 27 -12.99 7.03 -4.11
CA THR A 27 -13.95 7.99 -3.55
C THR A 27 -13.26 9.05 -2.68
N GLU A 28 -13.88 10.22 -2.53
CA GLU A 28 -13.40 11.28 -1.63
C GLU A 28 -13.16 10.73 -0.20
N ASP A 29 -14.00 9.79 0.24
CA ASP A 29 -13.87 9.09 1.51
C ASP A 29 -12.57 8.25 1.65
N GLU A 30 -12.05 7.70 0.56
CA GLU A 30 -10.78 6.96 0.55
C GLU A 30 -9.58 7.91 0.60
N SER A 31 -9.71 9.08 -0.02
CA SER A 31 -8.73 10.17 0.07
C SER A 31 -8.65 10.77 1.48
N ILE A 32 -9.77 10.89 2.18
CA ILE A 32 -9.79 11.38 3.57
C ILE A 32 -9.14 10.35 4.52
N LYS A 33 -9.40 9.05 4.30
CA LYS A 33 -8.81 7.96 5.11
C LYS A 33 -7.30 7.82 4.94
N SER A 34 -6.76 8.10 3.75
CA SER A 34 -5.31 8.05 3.52
C SER A 34 -4.58 9.20 4.25
N VAL A 35 -5.19 10.39 4.31
CA VAL A 35 -4.70 11.53 5.09
C VAL A 35 -4.72 11.25 6.59
N GLU A 36 -5.82 10.68 7.12
CA GLU A 36 -5.90 10.29 8.54
C GLU A 36 -4.86 9.23 8.91
N LYS A 37 -4.62 8.25 8.03
CA LYS A 37 -3.62 7.19 8.26
C LYS A 37 -2.18 7.74 8.27
N ALA A 38 -1.90 8.75 7.45
CA ALA A 38 -0.61 9.44 7.43
C ALA A 38 -0.38 10.31 8.68
N GLU A 39 -1.44 10.88 9.26
CA GLU A 39 -1.38 11.64 10.51
C GLU A 39 -1.03 10.76 11.72
N VAL A 40 -1.47 9.49 11.73
CA VAL A 40 -1.27 8.55 12.84
C VAL A 40 0.14 7.92 12.85
N THR A 41 0.78 7.76 11.69
CA THR A 41 2.14 7.19 11.57
C THR A 41 3.26 8.22 11.75
N GLY A 42 2.96 9.52 11.62
CA GLY A 42 3.87 10.60 11.98
C GLY A 42 4.07 10.67 13.50
N LYS A 43 5.31 10.51 13.99
CA LYS A 43 5.64 10.76 15.40
C LYS A 43 5.20 12.18 15.77
N LYS A 44 4.12 12.32 16.56
CA LYS A 44 3.67 13.60 17.11
C LYS A 44 4.86 14.34 17.72
N GLN A 45 5.29 15.38 17.04
CA GLN A 45 6.31 16.30 17.52
C GLN A 45 5.79 16.90 18.83
N LYS A 46 6.62 16.84 19.88
CA LYS A 46 6.25 17.34 21.21
C LYS A 46 5.85 18.81 21.10
N ALA A 47 4.58 19.10 21.37
CA ALA A 47 4.05 20.46 21.40
C ALA A 47 4.97 21.36 22.25
N ARG A 48 5.52 22.40 21.62
CA ARG A 48 6.29 23.43 22.34
C ARG A 48 5.30 24.30 23.10
N LYS A 49 5.75 24.85 24.23
CA LYS A 49 4.94 25.64 25.16
C LYS A 49 4.59 27.00 24.52
N GLY A 50 3.67 27.00 23.56
CA GLY A 50 3.25 28.16 22.75
C GLY A 50 2.01 27.89 21.88
N ASP A 51 1.78 26.64 21.46
CA ASP A 51 0.69 26.24 20.53
C ASP A 51 -0.74 26.21 21.12
N LYS A 52 -1.06 27.06 22.09
CA LYS A 52 -2.44 27.20 22.58
C LYS A 52 -3.03 28.53 22.10
N LEU A 53 -3.18 28.67 20.79
CA LEU A 53 -4.10 29.64 20.22
C LEU A 53 -5.39 28.90 19.87
N GLY A 54 -6.48 29.28 20.52
CA GLY A 54 -7.80 28.70 20.28
C GLY A 54 -8.34 29.14 18.92
N ALA A 55 -9.29 28.37 18.37
CA ALA A 55 -9.93 28.55 17.07
C ALA A 55 -10.71 29.89 16.87
N LYS A 56 -10.47 30.91 17.68
CA LYS A 56 -11.02 32.27 17.54
C LYS A 56 -10.03 33.28 16.95
N ASP A 57 -8.76 32.92 16.82
CA ASP A 57 -7.69 33.81 16.33
C ASP A 57 -7.21 33.46 14.91
N GLN A 58 -8.03 32.76 14.11
CA GLN A 58 -7.72 32.59 12.68
C GLN A 58 -7.91 33.94 11.96
N PRO A 59 -6.87 34.49 11.31
CA PRO A 59 -7.05 35.66 10.47
C PRO A 59 -7.93 35.28 9.28
N LYS A 60 -9.02 36.01 9.09
CA LYS A 60 -9.83 35.88 7.88
C LYS A 60 -8.97 36.23 6.68
N ASP A 61 -8.94 35.32 5.73
CA ASP A 61 -8.42 35.48 4.38
C ASP A 61 -8.74 36.89 3.84
N GLN A 62 -7.70 37.72 3.74
CA GLN A 62 -7.72 38.94 2.96
C GLN A 62 -6.75 38.75 1.81
N GLY A 63 -7.34 38.35 0.68
CA GLY A 63 -6.69 38.44 -0.61
C GLY A 63 -6.13 39.84 -0.84
N ASN A 64 -4.88 39.84 -1.31
CA ASN A 64 -4.22 40.89 -2.09
C ASN A 64 -4.51 42.33 -1.66
N GLY A 65 -3.76 42.84 -0.69
CA GLY A 65 -3.79 44.26 -0.34
C GLY A 65 -2.65 44.63 0.57
N ALA A 66 -1.76 45.50 0.09
CA ALA A 66 -0.75 46.18 0.89
C ALA A 66 -1.33 46.55 2.27
N GLY A 67 -0.81 45.92 3.32
CA GLY A 67 -1.25 46.15 4.68
C GLY A 67 -1.17 47.63 4.99
N LYS A 68 -2.33 48.26 5.25
CA LYS A 68 -2.38 49.64 5.72
C LYS A 68 -1.57 49.70 7.02
N PRO A 69 -0.58 50.60 7.16
CA PRO A 69 0.21 50.66 8.37
C PRO A 69 -0.71 50.91 9.57
N PRO A 70 -0.47 50.23 10.70
CA PRO A 70 -1.22 50.49 11.92
C PRO A 70 -1.06 51.98 12.26
N GLN A 71 -2.16 52.63 12.61
CA GLN A 71 -2.09 54.04 12.96
C GLN A 71 -1.30 54.15 14.26
N VAL A 72 -0.23 54.94 14.24
CA VAL A 72 0.46 55.36 15.46
C VAL A 72 -0.58 56.07 16.31
N GLU A 73 -1.07 55.41 17.37
CA GLU A 73 -1.88 56.08 18.37
C GLU A 73 -1.01 57.19 18.96
N ASP A 74 -1.48 58.43 18.84
CA ASP A 74 -0.79 59.59 19.39
C ASP A 74 -0.99 59.56 20.91
N TYR A 75 0.05 59.15 21.63
CA TYR A 75 0.00 59.06 23.09
C TYR A 75 0.31 60.44 23.67
N ASP A 76 -0.69 61.06 24.30
CA ASP A 76 -0.52 62.33 25.02
C ASP A 76 0.05 62.08 26.42
N PHE A 77 1.31 62.47 26.61
CA PHE A 77 2.02 62.36 27.90
C PHE A 77 1.92 63.62 28.76
N SER A 78 1.11 64.60 28.36
CA SER A 78 0.96 65.89 29.06
C SER A 78 0.49 65.71 30.50
N ASP A 79 -0.44 64.78 30.76
CA ASP A 79 -0.99 64.54 32.11
C ASP A 79 0.05 63.94 33.05
N ASP A 80 0.83 62.96 32.59
CA ASP A 80 1.90 62.33 33.37
C ASP A 80 3.05 63.30 33.66
N LEU A 81 3.38 64.16 32.70
CA LEU A 81 4.41 65.17 32.86
C LEU A 81 3.96 66.32 33.77
N ASN A 82 2.69 66.73 33.69
CA ASN A 82 2.12 67.72 34.61
C ASN A 82 2.09 67.19 36.05
N ALA A 83 1.75 65.91 36.27
CA ALA A 83 1.76 65.28 37.59
C ALA A 83 3.17 65.24 38.23
N LEU A 84 4.23 65.07 37.41
CA LEU A 84 5.62 65.13 37.88
C LEU A 84 6.07 66.54 38.26
N VAL A 85 5.53 67.55 37.58
CA VAL A 85 6.01 68.93 37.64
C VAL A 85 5.17 69.82 38.57
N GLU A 86 3.94 69.42 38.90
CA GLU A 86 3.02 70.15 39.79
C GLU A 86 3.54 70.33 41.22
N ASN A 87 4.30 69.36 41.75
CA ASN A 87 4.78 69.36 43.13
C ASN A 87 6.10 70.15 43.33
N GLU A 88 6.75 70.58 42.25
CA GLU A 88 8.01 71.33 42.32
C GLU A 88 7.80 72.84 42.09
N GLN A 89 7.81 73.59 43.20
CA GLN A 89 7.60 75.04 43.25
C GLN A 89 8.80 75.87 42.75
N THR A 90 9.96 75.24 42.52
CA THR A 90 11.21 75.91 42.13
C THR A 90 11.39 76.05 40.61
N LEU A 91 10.48 75.49 39.82
CA LEU A 91 10.54 75.52 38.36
C LEU A 91 9.60 76.61 37.83
N SER A 92 10.10 77.52 37.00
CA SER A 92 9.26 78.54 36.36
C SER A 92 8.32 77.91 35.33
N ASP A 93 7.13 78.47 35.15
CA ASP A 93 6.13 77.94 34.20
C ASP A 93 6.67 77.87 32.76
N GLU A 94 7.55 78.80 32.38
CA GLU A 94 8.22 78.78 31.07
C GLU A 94 9.21 77.61 30.94
N PHE A 95 9.90 77.22 32.02
CA PHE A 95 10.78 76.07 32.03
C PHE A 95 9.97 74.75 31.99
N LYS A 96 8.84 74.70 32.69
CA LYS A 96 7.92 73.56 32.67
C LYS A 96 7.40 73.28 31.26
N ALA A 97 6.93 74.32 30.56
CA ALA A 97 6.44 74.20 29.19
C ALA A 97 7.53 73.78 28.19
N LYS A 98 8.75 74.30 28.31
CA LYS A 98 9.87 73.92 27.43
C LYS A 98 10.34 72.49 27.69
N THR A 99 10.44 72.08 28.95
CA THR A 99 10.84 70.70 29.31
C THR A 99 9.75 69.71 28.92
N ALA A 100 8.46 70.06 29.05
CA ALA A 100 7.34 69.26 28.55
C ALA A 100 7.50 68.93 27.06
N ILE A 101 7.64 69.97 26.23
CA ILE A 101 7.77 69.82 24.77
C ILE A 101 9.03 69.01 24.40
N ILE A 102 10.17 69.28 25.05
CA ILE A 102 11.43 68.56 24.77
C ILE A 102 11.35 67.09 25.19
N PHE A 103 10.70 66.80 26.33
CA PHE A 103 10.55 65.45 26.83
C PHE A 103 9.55 64.65 26.00
N GLU A 104 8.41 65.26 25.65
CA GLU A 104 7.39 64.68 24.78
C GLU A 104 7.97 64.38 23.38
N THR A 105 8.68 65.34 22.77
CA THR A 105 9.34 65.09 21.47
C THR A 105 10.45 64.03 21.56
N ALA A 106 11.18 63.96 22.68
CA ALA A 106 12.18 62.91 22.89
C ALA A 106 11.55 61.52 23.10
N ILE A 107 10.45 61.43 23.85
CA ILE A 107 9.69 60.18 24.03
C ILE A 107 9.07 59.75 22.71
N ASN A 108 8.35 60.64 22.02
CA ASN A 108 7.73 60.32 20.74
C ASN A 108 8.78 59.88 19.72
N SER A 109 9.95 60.54 19.66
CA SER A 109 11.06 60.08 18.81
C SER A 109 11.57 58.69 19.18
N LYS A 110 11.67 58.36 20.47
CA LYS A 110 12.10 57.02 20.94
C LYS A 110 11.03 55.95 20.72
N VAL A 111 9.76 56.28 20.95
CA VAL A 111 8.62 55.40 20.71
C VAL A 111 8.51 55.10 19.23
N SER A 112 8.55 56.10 18.36
CA SER A 112 8.54 55.88 16.90
C SER A 112 9.71 55.01 16.44
N ALA A 113 10.92 55.21 16.96
CA ALA A 113 12.06 54.35 16.64
C ALA A 113 11.90 52.90 17.12
N VAL A 114 11.25 52.69 18.27
CA VAL A 114 10.95 51.35 18.79
C VAL A 114 9.84 50.69 17.98
N VAL A 115 8.79 51.44 17.62
CA VAL A 115 7.70 50.96 16.75
C VAL A 115 8.25 50.56 15.39
N GLU A 116 9.04 51.41 14.74
CA GLU A 116 9.65 51.10 13.44
C GLU A 116 10.55 49.87 13.51
N ARG A 117 11.34 49.72 14.57
CA ARG A 117 12.14 48.50 14.80
C ARG A 117 11.26 47.27 14.97
N LEU A 118 10.20 47.38 15.78
CA LEU A 118 9.29 46.28 16.06
C LEU A 118 8.53 45.86 14.79
N GLU A 119 8.08 46.84 13.99
CA GLU A 119 7.44 46.62 12.69
C GLU A 119 8.38 45.90 11.73
N ASN A 120 9.64 46.34 11.63
CA ASN A 120 10.63 45.67 10.81
C ASN A 120 10.88 44.22 11.27
N GLU A 121 11.04 43.99 12.58
CA GLU A 121 11.19 42.63 13.14
C GLU A 121 9.95 41.75 12.92
N TYR A 122 8.74 42.32 13.00
CA TYR A 122 7.51 41.58 12.70
C TYR A 122 7.37 41.26 11.23
N GLN A 123 7.70 42.21 10.35
CA GLN A 123 7.64 42.01 8.90
C GLN A 123 8.65 40.95 8.45
N GLU A 124 9.87 40.98 8.99
CA GLU A 124 10.90 39.97 8.73
C GLU A 124 10.44 38.56 9.17
N LYS A 125 9.94 38.44 10.40
CA LYS A 125 9.41 37.15 10.90
C LYS A 125 8.19 36.67 10.13
N LEU A 126 7.31 37.58 9.75
CA LEU A 126 6.13 37.24 8.95
C LEU A 126 6.57 36.71 7.59
N GLU A 127 7.55 37.35 6.95
CA GLU A 127 8.08 36.90 5.66
C GLU A 127 8.79 35.55 5.78
N GLU A 128 9.59 35.33 6.82
CA GLU A 128 10.25 34.04 7.11
C GLU A 128 9.23 32.91 7.33
N GLU A 129 8.21 33.12 8.17
CA GLU A 129 7.15 32.14 8.42
C GLU A 129 6.30 31.89 7.17
N LEU A 130 6.04 32.93 6.39
CA LEU A 130 5.25 32.81 5.17
C LEU A 130 6.02 32.04 4.08
N GLU A 131 7.34 32.25 3.98
CA GLU A 131 8.17 31.46 3.07
C GLU A 131 8.28 30.01 3.53
N SER A 132 8.53 29.76 4.82
CA SER A 132 8.57 28.39 5.37
C SER A 132 7.25 27.66 5.18
N THR A 133 6.11 28.33 5.40
CA THR A 133 4.80 27.72 5.19
C THR A 133 4.49 27.48 3.71
N ARG A 134 4.96 28.34 2.80
CA ARG A 134 4.86 28.12 1.35
C ARG A 134 5.67 26.91 0.92
N GLU A 135 6.92 26.80 1.37
CA GLU A 135 7.78 25.64 1.07
C GLU A 135 7.13 24.35 1.57
N ASP A 136 6.69 24.31 2.82
CA ASP A 136 5.98 23.17 3.41
C ASP A 136 4.70 22.80 2.63
N LEU A 137 3.97 23.80 2.13
CA LEU A 137 2.75 23.58 1.34
C LEU A 137 3.09 23.03 -0.05
N ILE A 138 4.12 23.55 -0.71
CA ILE A 138 4.60 23.07 -2.01
C ILE A 138 5.03 21.62 -1.88
N GLU A 139 5.81 21.26 -0.86
CA GLU A 139 6.23 19.87 -0.64
C GLU A 139 5.03 18.95 -0.41
N LYS A 140 4.05 19.35 0.40
CA LYS A 140 2.84 18.54 0.63
C LYS A 140 1.99 18.38 -0.62
N VAL A 141 1.83 19.45 -1.39
CA VAL A 141 1.08 19.43 -2.65
C VAL A 141 1.79 18.55 -3.68
N ASP A 142 3.11 18.68 -3.82
CA ASP A 142 3.91 17.83 -4.71
C ASP A 142 3.83 16.35 -4.31
N ASN A 143 3.97 16.05 -3.02
CA ASN A 143 3.80 14.68 -2.51
C ASN A 143 2.39 14.13 -2.77
N TYR A 144 1.34 14.93 -2.58
CA TYR A 144 -0.04 14.52 -2.87
C TYR A 144 -0.27 14.31 -4.36
N LEU A 145 0.20 15.23 -5.20
CA LEU A 145 0.08 15.12 -6.66
C LEU A 145 0.86 13.91 -7.18
N ASN A 146 2.09 13.70 -6.72
CA ASN A 146 2.87 12.52 -7.08
C ASN A 146 2.15 11.24 -6.67
N TYR A 147 1.60 11.16 -5.45
CA TYR A 147 0.83 10.00 -5.02
C TYR A 147 -0.41 9.75 -5.90
N VAL A 148 -1.19 10.79 -6.18
CA VAL A 148 -2.40 10.66 -7.03
C VAL A 148 -2.03 10.29 -8.46
N VAL A 149 -0.96 10.86 -9.01
CA VAL A 149 -0.49 10.54 -10.36
C VAL A 149 0.06 9.12 -10.43
N GLU A 150 0.86 8.69 -9.46
CA GLU A 150 1.37 7.32 -9.38
C GLU A 150 0.21 6.31 -9.27
N GLN A 151 -0.75 6.56 -8.38
CA GLN A 151 -1.93 5.70 -8.21
C GLN A 151 -2.77 5.66 -9.49
N TRP A 152 -3.04 6.81 -10.12
CA TRP A 152 -3.77 6.87 -11.38
C TRP A 152 -3.02 6.16 -12.51
N MET A 153 -1.70 6.33 -12.58
CA MET A 153 -0.87 5.66 -13.57
C MET A 153 -0.85 4.14 -13.37
N GLU A 154 -0.78 3.66 -12.12
CA GLU A 154 -0.79 2.24 -11.79
C GLU A 154 -2.15 1.61 -12.11
N GLU A 155 -3.24 2.22 -11.67
CA GLU A 155 -4.60 1.73 -11.91
C GLU A 155 -4.97 1.74 -13.39
N ASN A 156 -4.52 2.76 -14.13
CA ASN A 156 -4.90 2.95 -15.52
C ASN A 156 -3.83 2.48 -16.50
N GLN A 157 -2.74 1.87 -16.01
CA GLN A 157 -1.64 1.40 -16.86
C GLN A 157 -2.12 0.45 -17.96
N ILE A 158 -3.03 -0.47 -17.61
CA ILE A 158 -3.56 -1.48 -18.54
C ILE A 158 -4.43 -0.79 -19.60
N ALA A 159 -5.32 0.11 -19.18
CA ALA A 159 -6.20 0.85 -20.09
C ALA A 159 -5.41 1.77 -21.03
N VAL A 160 -4.40 2.49 -20.51
CA VAL A 160 -3.50 3.35 -21.30
C VAL A 160 -2.67 2.52 -22.28
N ALA A 161 -2.09 1.40 -21.83
CA ALA A 161 -1.30 0.53 -22.70
C ALA A 161 -2.15 -0.13 -23.79
N GLN A 162 -3.38 -0.55 -23.45
CA GLN A 162 -4.31 -1.12 -24.42
C GLN A 162 -4.82 -0.06 -25.40
N GLY A 163 -5.15 1.14 -24.91
CA GLY A 163 -5.51 2.30 -25.74
C GLY A 163 -4.40 2.67 -26.72
N LEU A 164 -3.16 2.84 -26.25
CA LEU A 164 -1.99 3.11 -27.10
C LEU A 164 -1.73 1.99 -28.10
N ARG A 165 -1.91 0.72 -27.71
CA ARG A 165 -1.75 -0.41 -28.65
C ARG A 165 -2.81 -0.39 -29.74
N THR A 166 -4.06 -0.12 -29.39
CA THR A 166 -5.17 -0.01 -30.35
C THR A 166 -4.96 1.18 -31.28
N GLU A 167 -4.61 2.35 -30.74
CA GLU A 167 -4.34 3.56 -31.52
C GLU A 167 -3.16 3.37 -32.48
N VAL A 168 -2.04 2.83 -32.00
CA VAL A 168 -0.86 2.55 -32.84
C VAL A 168 -1.19 1.48 -33.89
N ALA A 169 -1.98 0.46 -33.53
CA ALA A 169 -2.40 -0.56 -34.48
C ALA A 169 -3.35 0.02 -35.54
N GLU A 170 -4.28 0.89 -35.16
CA GLU A 170 -5.22 1.54 -36.07
C GLU A 170 -4.49 2.51 -37.01
N GLU A 171 -3.60 3.36 -36.49
CA GLU A 171 -2.78 4.26 -37.30
C GLU A 171 -1.86 3.48 -38.25
N PHE A 172 -1.23 2.40 -37.76
CA PHE A 172 -0.37 1.55 -38.57
C PHE A 172 -1.17 0.84 -39.66
N MET A 173 -2.33 0.27 -39.34
CA MET A 173 -3.21 -0.42 -40.29
C MET A 173 -3.83 0.55 -41.30
N GLY A 174 -4.16 1.77 -40.88
CA GLY A 174 -4.61 2.85 -41.76
C GLY A 174 -3.54 3.20 -42.79
N LYS A 175 -2.30 3.45 -42.35
CA LYS A 175 -1.17 3.71 -43.25
C LYS A 175 -0.82 2.53 -44.14
N LEU A 176 -0.93 1.30 -43.63
CA LEU A 176 -0.72 0.08 -44.39
C LEU A 176 -1.79 -0.08 -45.49
N LYS A 177 -3.05 0.22 -45.17
CA LYS A 177 -4.15 0.26 -46.13
C LYS A 177 -3.91 1.30 -47.21
N ASP A 178 -3.53 2.52 -46.84
CA ASP A 178 -3.21 3.59 -47.79
C ASP A 178 -2.07 3.15 -48.73
N LEU A 179 -1.01 2.56 -48.19
CA LEU A 179 0.10 2.02 -48.98
C LEU A 179 -0.33 0.87 -49.90
N PHE A 180 -1.20 -0.03 -49.45
CA PHE A 180 -1.72 -1.12 -50.29
C PHE A 180 -2.60 -0.62 -51.43
N VAL A 181 -3.43 0.40 -51.17
CA VAL A 181 -4.23 1.08 -52.19
C VAL A 181 -3.33 1.81 -53.19
N GLU A 182 -2.34 2.56 -52.70
CA GLU A 182 -1.37 3.28 -53.56
C GLU A 182 -0.51 2.32 -54.41
N SER A 183 -0.14 1.16 -53.86
CA SER A 183 0.66 0.15 -54.54
C SER A 183 -0.16 -0.81 -55.42
N TYR A 184 -1.49 -0.63 -55.53
CA TYR A 184 -2.40 -1.54 -56.24
C TYR A 184 -2.26 -3.01 -55.80
N ILE A 185 -2.04 -3.23 -54.49
CA ILE A 185 -2.07 -4.55 -53.89
C ILE A 185 -3.48 -4.75 -53.33
N GLU A 186 -4.37 -5.37 -54.10
CA GLU A 186 -5.65 -5.84 -53.56
C GLU A 186 -5.37 -6.93 -52.53
N VAL A 187 -5.70 -6.67 -51.27
CA VAL A 187 -5.74 -7.70 -50.23
C VAL A 187 -6.97 -8.56 -50.53
N PRO A 188 -6.81 -9.83 -50.92
CA PRO A 188 -7.95 -10.68 -51.21
C PRO A 188 -8.75 -10.89 -49.91
N GLU A 189 -10.07 -10.66 -49.94
CA GLU A 189 -10.98 -10.89 -48.80
C GLU A 189 -10.88 -12.32 -48.21
N SER A 190 -10.31 -13.26 -48.95
CA SER A 190 -10.03 -14.63 -48.45
C SER A 190 -9.01 -14.71 -47.30
N LYS A 191 -8.38 -13.60 -46.90
CA LYS A 191 -7.42 -13.51 -45.78
C LYS A 191 -8.04 -12.94 -44.50
N VAL A 192 -9.25 -12.36 -44.56
CA VAL A 192 -10.00 -11.90 -43.38
C VAL A 192 -10.50 -13.10 -42.57
N ASP A 193 -10.91 -14.17 -43.26
CA ASP A 193 -11.33 -15.45 -42.67
C ASP A 193 -10.21 -16.13 -41.83
N LEU A 194 -8.94 -15.92 -42.20
CA LEU A 194 -7.81 -16.43 -41.43
C LEU A 194 -7.60 -15.67 -40.11
N VAL A 195 -8.00 -14.39 -40.05
CA VAL A 195 -7.90 -13.60 -38.81
C VAL A 195 -8.98 -14.04 -37.84
N ASP A 196 -10.20 -14.31 -38.34
CA ASP A 196 -11.30 -14.88 -37.57
C ASP A 196 -10.95 -16.30 -37.08
N GLU A 197 -10.36 -17.14 -37.94
CA GLU A 197 -9.84 -18.47 -37.54
C GLU A 197 -8.73 -18.35 -36.48
N LEU A 198 -7.81 -17.38 -36.61
CA LEU A 198 -6.78 -17.15 -35.59
C LEU A 198 -7.38 -16.65 -34.27
N ALA A 199 -8.41 -15.82 -34.30
CA ALA A 199 -9.09 -15.34 -33.10
C ALA A 199 -9.79 -16.50 -32.36
N GLU A 200 -10.49 -17.37 -33.11
CA GLU A 200 -11.12 -18.59 -32.56
C GLU A 200 -10.07 -19.55 -31.97
N GLN A 201 -8.91 -19.71 -32.64
CA GLN A 201 -7.80 -20.50 -32.12
C GLN A 201 -7.19 -19.93 -30.84
N VAL A 202 -7.09 -18.59 -30.72
CA VAL A 202 -6.59 -17.94 -29.50
C VAL A 202 -7.56 -18.17 -28.35
N GLU A 203 -8.88 -18.03 -28.56
CA GLU A 203 -9.89 -18.29 -27.54
C GLU A 203 -9.89 -19.76 -27.09
N GLU A 204 -9.76 -20.71 -28.03
CA GLU A 204 -9.62 -22.14 -27.71
C GLU A 204 -8.34 -22.43 -26.93
N LEU A 205 -7.21 -21.82 -27.31
CA LEU A 205 -5.94 -21.97 -26.60
C LEU A 205 -6.00 -21.39 -25.19
N GLU A 206 -6.61 -20.23 -25.00
CA GLU A 206 -6.82 -19.63 -23.68
C GLU A 206 -7.69 -20.52 -22.79
N ALA A 207 -8.78 -21.07 -23.32
CA ALA A 207 -9.62 -22.02 -22.59
C ALA A 207 -8.84 -23.27 -22.18
N LYS A 208 -8.03 -23.82 -23.08
CA LYS A 208 -7.19 -24.99 -22.81
C LYS A 208 -6.09 -24.71 -21.79
N VAL A 209 -5.49 -23.52 -21.83
CA VAL A 209 -4.51 -23.08 -20.83
C VAL A 209 -5.17 -23.02 -19.45
N ASN A 210 -6.36 -22.43 -19.35
CA ASN A 210 -7.10 -22.38 -18.08
C ASN A 210 -7.46 -23.77 -17.55
N GLU A 211 -7.89 -24.68 -18.43
CA GLU A 211 -8.15 -26.08 -18.05
C GLU A 211 -6.88 -26.80 -17.57
N GLN A 212 -5.76 -26.62 -18.28
CA GLN A 212 -4.48 -27.19 -17.86
C GLN A 212 -4.01 -26.61 -16.53
N VAL A 213 -4.11 -25.30 -16.31
CA VAL A 213 -3.77 -24.67 -15.03
C VAL A 213 -4.60 -25.28 -13.91
N LYS A 214 -5.92 -25.44 -14.10
CA LYS A 214 -6.79 -26.10 -13.13
C LYS A 214 -6.36 -27.55 -12.85
N SER A 215 -6.08 -28.32 -13.91
CA SER A 215 -5.60 -29.70 -13.76
C SER A 215 -4.25 -29.78 -13.03
N VAL A 216 -3.36 -28.81 -13.25
CA VAL A 216 -2.08 -28.73 -12.55
C VAL A 216 -2.33 -28.41 -11.07
N MET A 217 -3.22 -27.45 -10.76
CA MET A 217 -3.58 -27.13 -9.38
C MET A 217 -4.18 -28.35 -8.65
N ASP A 218 -5.14 -29.05 -9.26
CA ASP A 218 -5.74 -30.26 -8.71
C ASP A 218 -4.71 -31.37 -8.48
N MET A 219 -3.77 -31.55 -9.42
CA MET A 219 -2.71 -32.54 -9.29
C MET A 219 -1.67 -32.15 -8.22
N THR A 220 -1.36 -30.86 -8.07
CA THR A 220 -0.50 -30.39 -6.98
C THR A 220 -1.15 -30.58 -5.61
N GLU A 221 -2.45 -30.31 -5.46
CA GLU A 221 -3.17 -30.55 -4.20
C GLU A 221 -3.16 -32.04 -3.83
N GLN A 222 -3.40 -32.91 -4.80
CA GLN A 222 -3.32 -34.36 -4.59
C GLN A 222 -1.90 -34.79 -4.20
N LEU A 223 -0.86 -34.29 -4.89
CA LEU A 223 0.53 -34.59 -4.55
C LEU A 223 0.90 -34.11 -3.14
N GLU A 224 0.46 -32.91 -2.75
CA GLU A 224 0.66 -32.42 -1.38
C GLU A 224 -0.02 -33.33 -0.36
N ALA A 225 -1.28 -33.74 -0.59
CA ALA A 225 -1.99 -34.64 0.30
C ALA A 225 -1.25 -35.98 0.47
N TYR A 226 -0.79 -36.58 -0.63
CA TYR A 226 0.00 -37.82 -0.60
C TYR A 226 1.33 -37.64 0.14
N GLN A 227 2.07 -36.56 -0.10
CA GLN A 227 3.34 -36.28 0.58
C GLN A 227 3.13 -36.03 2.08
N ARG A 228 2.10 -35.27 2.47
CA ARG A 228 1.73 -35.06 3.88
C ARG A 228 1.43 -36.39 4.56
N GLU A 229 0.61 -37.24 3.93
CA GLU A 229 0.28 -38.56 4.48
C GLU A 229 1.51 -39.48 4.59
N ALA A 230 2.39 -39.49 3.58
CA ALA A 230 3.61 -40.28 3.60
C ALA A 230 4.54 -39.88 4.77
N ILE A 231 4.76 -38.58 4.97
CA ILE A 231 5.62 -38.05 6.05
C ILE A 231 5.02 -38.34 7.43
N VAL A 232 3.69 -38.20 7.57
CA VAL A 232 2.99 -38.52 8.81
C VAL A 232 3.09 -40.01 9.12
N ASN A 233 2.87 -40.88 8.12
CA ASN A 233 2.97 -42.33 8.29
C ASN A 233 4.41 -42.77 8.62
N GLU A 234 5.43 -42.17 8.00
CA GLU A 234 6.83 -42.43 8.33
C GLU A 234 7.15 -42.03 9.78
N SER A 235 6.70 -40.84 10.20
CA SER A 235 6.92 -40.33 11.55
C SER A 235 6.13 -41.10 12.62
N ALA A 236 5.02 -41.74 12.22
CA ALA A 236 4.10 -42.47 13.08
C ALA A 236 4.47 -43.93 13.33
N ARG A 237 5.49 -44.49 12.65
CA ARG A 237 5.87 -45.92 12.76
C ARG A 237 6.16 -46.41 14.20
N ASP A 238 6.61 -45.52 15.07
CA ASP A 238 6.97 -45.84 16.46
C ASP A 238 5.86 -45.49 17.48
N LEU A 239 4.68 -45.08 17.01
CA LEU A 239 3.56 -44.62 17.85
C LEU A 239 2.41 -45.65 17.84
N ALA A 240 1.67 -45.75 18.94
CA ALA A 240 0.47 -46.60 18.99
C ALA A 240 -0.67 -45.98 18.16
N ASP A 241 -1.59 -46.79 17.61
CA ASP A 241 -2.66 -46.32 16.71
C ASP A 241 -3.46 -45.12 17.24
N THR A 242 -3.74 -45.10 18.55
CA THR A 242 -4.44 -43.97 19.22
C THR A 242 -3.62 -42.68 19.30
N GLN A 243 -2.29 -42.77 19.25
CA GLN A 243 -1.36 -41.65 19.18
C GLN A 243 -1.20 -41.16 17.74
N ILE A 244 -1.32 -42.05 16.74
CA ILE A 244 -1.29 -41.70 15.31
C ILE A 244 -2.46 -40.79 14.96
N GLU A 245 -3.67 -41.11 15.42
CA GLU A 245 -4.85 -40.26 15.19
C GLU A 245 -4.70 -38.86 15.80
N LYS A 246 -4.11 -38.77 17.00
CA LYS A 246 -3.80 -37.48 17.65
C LYS A 246 -2.74 -36.70 16.87
N LEU A 247 -1.68 -37.36 16.41
CA LEU A 247 -0.64 -36.72 15.59
C LEU A 247 -1.19 -36.23 14.25
N ARG A 248 -2.05 -37.01 13.59
CA ARG A 248 -2.76 -36.60 12.37
C ARG A 248 -3.61 -35.34 12.59
N SER A 249 -4.37 -35.29 13.68
CA SER A 249 -5.16 -34.11 14.03
C SER A 249 -4.29 -32.87 14.27
N LEU A 250 -3.19 -33.01 15.03
CA LEU A 250 -2.25 -31.92 15.34
C LEU A 250 -1.48 -31.41 14.11
N VAL A 251 -1.20 -32.29 13.15
CA VAL A 251 -0.43 -31.96 11.94
C VAL A 251 -1.32 -31.45 10.81
N SER A 252 -2.63 -31.75 10.83
CA SER A 252 -3.58 -31.32 9.79
C SER A 252 -3.68 -29.80 9.61
N SER A 253 -3.42 -29.02 10.66
CA SER A 253 -3.43 -27.56 10.64
C SER A 253 -2.08 -26.93 10.26
N LEU A 254 -1.07 -27.73 9.90
CA LEU A 254 0.25 -27.23 9.53
C LEU A 254 0.35 -26.99 8.03
N ASP A 255 0.89 -25.83 7.68
CA ASP A 255 1.16 -25.47 6.28
C ASP A 255 2.26 -26.34 5.68
N PHE A 256 1.96 -26.88 4.49
CA PHE A 256 2.91 -27.61 3.66
C PHE A 256 3.55 -26.63 2.69
N VAL A 257 4.83 -26.38 2.91
CA VAL A 257 5.64 -25.50 2.05
C VAL A 257 6.65 -26.33 1.26
N SER A 258 7.21 -27.36 1.90
CA SER A 258 8.08 -28.35 1.28
C SER A 258 8.10 -29.63 2.11
N GLU A 259 8.45 -30.74 1.47
CA GLU A 259 8.59 -32.05 2.11
C GLU A 259 9.56 -32.01 3.31
N GLU A 260 10.73 -31.38 3.15
CA GLU A 260 11.73 -31.27 4.23
C GLU A 260 11.25 -30.42 5.41
N SER A 261 10.62 -29.28 5.14
CA SER A 261 10.11 -28.36 6.16
C SER A 261 8.97 -28.99 6.94
N PHE A 262 8.04 -29.65 6.23
CA PHE A 262 6.93 -30.35 6.86
C PHE A 262 7.41 -31.55 7.70
N SER A 263 8.37 -32.33 7.20
CA SER A 263 9.00 -33.42 7.98
C SER A 263 9.63 -32.91 9.28
N HIS A 264 10.35 -31.79 9.23
CA HIS A 264 10.93 -31.19 10.43
C HIS A 264 9.84 -30.72 11.41
N LYS A 265 8.79 -30.03 10.93
CA LYS A 265 7.66 -29.60 11.76
C LYS A 265 6.96 -30.79 12.43
N VAL A 266 6.70 -31.87 11.67
CA VAL A 266 6.07 -33.10 12.18
C VAL A 266 6.95 -33.77 13.24
N LYS A 267 8.27 -33.82 13.03
CA LYS A 267 9.22 -34.32 14.03
C LYS A 267 9.22 -33.48 15.31
N THR A 268 9.23 -32.16 15.19
CA THR A 268 9.14 -31.25 16.35
C THR A 268 7.83 -31.46 17.12
N VAL A 269 6.70 -31.62 16.43
CA VAL A 269 5.41 -31.94 17.07
C VAL A 269 5.45 -33.32 17.75
N LYS A 270 6.05 -34.33 17.09
CA LYS A 270 6.25 -35.66 17.69
C LYS A 270 7.04 -35.58 18.99
N GLU A 271 8.18 -34.89 18.98
CA GLU A 271 9.06 -34.75 20.15
C GLU A 271 8.43 -33.91 21.27
N SER A 272 7.61 -32.92 20.94
CA SER A 272 6.94 -32.07 21.93
C SER A 272 5.77 -32.78 22.63
N TYR A 273 4.97 -33.56 21.90
CA TYR A 273 3.71 -34.12 22.42
C TYR A 273 3.80 -35.61 22.80
N PHE A 274 4.77 -36.34 22.26
CA PHE A 274 4.93 -37.79 22.47
C PHE A 274 6.27 -38.15 23.10
N LYS A 275 6.83 -37.24 23.92
CA LYS A 275 8.06 -37.48 24.71
C LYS A 275 7.94 -38.80 25.45
N LYS A 276 8.67 -39.81 24.99
CA LYS A 276 8.84 -41.08 25.69
C LYS A 276 9.80 -40.79 26.83
N GLU A 277 9.30 -40.58 28.05
CA GLU A 277 10.15 -40.73 29.23
C GLU A 277 10.68 -42.16 29.18
N VAL A 278 11.97 -42.30 28.93
CA VAL A 278 12.66 -43.58 29.05
C VAL A 278 12.66 -43.90 30.55
N GLN A 279 11.61 -44.59 31.01
CA GLN A 279 11.77 -45.43 32.18
C GLN A 279 12.72 -46.55 31.73
N VAL A 280 13.95 -46.48 32.23
CA VAL A 280 14.91 -47.57 32.16
C VAL A 280 14.26 -48.73 32.91
N GLU A 281 13.65 -49.66 32.17
CA GLU A 281 13.31 -50.97 32.71
C GLU A 281 14.63 -51.65 33.07
N GLU A 282 14.88 -51.68 34.39
CA GLU A 282 15.85 -52.55 35.03
C GLU A 282 15.59 -53.97 34.53
N GLU A 283 16.66 -54.57 34.01
CA GLU A 283 16.77 -55.96 33.57
C GLU A 283 16.27 -56.92 34.65
N LEU A 284 14.98 -57.26 34.61
CA LEU A 284 14.41 -58.35 35.38
C LEU A 284 14.57 -59.63 34.55
N THR A 285 15.73 -60.26 34.73
CA THR A 285 15.98 -61.65 34.33
C THR A 285 15.09 -62.55 35.17
N GLU A 286 13.89 -62.86 34.67
CA GLU A 286 13.02 -63.87 35.26
C GLU A 286 13.20 -65.21 34.53
N ASP A 287 13.90 -66.11 35.20
CA ASP A 287 14.02 -67.53 34.91
C ASP A 287 12.61 -68.17 34.93
N TRP A 288 12.09 -68.52 33.75
CA TRP A 288 10.91 -69.37 33.62
C TRP A 288 11.20 -70.56 32.71
N SER A 289 11.64 -71.64 33.35
CA SER A 289 11.67 -72.99 32.79
C SER A 289 10.25 -73.60 32.85
N GLY A 290 9.68 -74.02 31.72
CA GLY A 290 8.39 -74.74 31.73
C GLY A 290 7.72 -75.02 30.39
N ASP A 291 7.98 -76.23 29.88
CA ASP A 291 7.05 -77.16 29.19
C ASP A 291 6.56 -76.90 27.73
N ALA A 292 6.48 -78.03 27.01
CA ALA A 292 6.35 -78.16 25.58
C ALA A 292 4.88 -78.15 25.09
N GLY A 293 4.63 -77.44 23.99
CA GLY A 293 3.41 -77.56 23.19
C GLY A 293 3.76 -77.48 21.70
N ALA A 294 3.86 -78.64 21.05
CA ALA A 294 4.17 -78.77 19.62
C ALA A 294 3.03 -78.20 18.75
N PRO A 295 3.32 -77.42 17.69
CA PRO A 295 2.31 -77.08 16.70
C PRO A 295 2.08 -78.27 15.75
N VAL A 296 0.80 -78.63 15.60
CA VAL A 296 0.30 -79.68 14.72
C VAL A 296 0.62 -79.32 13.26
N SER A 297 1.68 -79.89 12.70
CA SER A 297 1.98 -79.81 11.26
C SER A 297 1.13 -80.85 10.52
N SER A 298 0.49 -80.43 9.44
CA SER A 298 -0.23 -81.34 8.55
C SER A 298 0.75 -82.34 7.92
N SER A 299 0.32 -83.59 7.71
CA SER A 299 1.18 -84.68 7.22
C SER A 299 1.87 -84.42 5.88
N THR A 300 1.35 -83.44 5.12
CA THR A 300 1.96 -82.95 3.88
C THR A 300 3.15 -82.05 4.18
N MET A 301 3.07 -81.17 5.17
CA MET A 301 4.15 -80.27 5.60
C MET A 301 5.34 -81.03 6.18
N ASP A 302 5.11 -82.13 6.90
CA ASP A 302 6.19 -82.99 7.43
C ASP A 302 7.01 -83.68 6.33
N ARG A 303 6.38 -84.02 5.20
CA ARG A 303 7.10 -84.57 4.03
C ARG A 303 8.02 -83.52 3.42
N TYR A 304 7.58 -82.27 3.33
CA TYR A 304 8.40 -81.16 2.86
C TYR A 304 9.56 -80.86 3.81
N LEU A 305 9.30 -80.79 5.12
CA LEU A 305 10.34 -80.56 6.13
C LEU A 305 11.39 -81.69 6.14
N SER A 306 10.96 -82.93 5.97
CA SER A 306 11.85 -84.10 5.89
C SER A 306 12.69 -84.10 4.60
N ALA A 307 12.12 -83.68 3.48
CA ALA A 307 12.84 -83.54 2.21
C ALA A 307 13.91 -82.44 2.30
N ILE A 308 13.56 -81.27 2.85
CA ILE A 308 14.51 -80.15 3.04
C ILE A 308 15.64 -80.54 3.98
N LYS A 309 15.34 -81.24 5.09
CA LYS A 309 16.37 -81.74 6.01
C LYS A 309 17.30 -82.76 5.34
N LYS A 310 16.80 -83.58 4.43
CA LYS A 310 17.60 -84.59 3.74
C LYS A 310 18.53 -83.96 2.69
N THR A 311 18.07 -82.94 1.97
CA THR A 311 18.90 -82.22 0.99
C THR A 311 19.90 -81.26 1.61
N SER A 312 19.69 -80.84 2.85
CA SER A 312 20.61 -79.97 3.59
C SER A 312 21.82 -80.71 4.20
N LYS A 313 21.87 -82.05 4.11
CA LYS A 313 22.89 -82.87 4.77
C LYS A 313 23.74 -83.72 3.79
N GLU A 314 23.69 -83.41 2.50
CA GLU A 314 24.68 -83.83 1.49
C GLU A 314 25.42 -82.61 0.96
#